data_AF-A0A373RU69-F1
#
_entry.id   AF-A0A373RU69-F1
#
_cell.length_a   1.000
_cell.length_b   1.000
_cell.length_c   1.000
_cell.angle_alpha   90.00
_cell.angle_beta   90.00
_cell.angle_gamma   90.00
#
_symmetry.space_group_name_H-M   'P 1'
#
loop_
_entity.id
_entity.type
_entity.pdbx_description
1 polymer ?
#
loop_
_entity_poly.entity_id
_entity_poly.type
_entity_poly.pdbx_seq_one_letter_code
_entity_poly.pdbx_strand_id
1 'polypeptide(L)'
;MDMRCREQPEKWDDSGRDTKGCSSERHIYFWNLIKKLIHSSGNFYKSGSGEQPFVKRKWNRASLTVEASLALPVFLIAVLVLLKIVDLYRLHGMLTVSLQESARYLSVCAYAVDETGKETYEIPETAACIAYAEAKIPKEIRENGMVTLVGSRVKNGWLELKAIYWPKMGNRLVPVRNRGIAACAKVHLFCGKTEEEADEEEGEAKQMVWVTENGSVYHTDSSCSHINLSIQVSSPGALAWKRNQDGEKYKECEQCVGNGAAGAEVYYTKYGNRYHNSLSCKGLKRKVKLVALEQTDGLPQCSKCAKKAA
;
A
#
# COMPACT_ATOMS: atom_id res chain seq x y z
N MET A 1 -2.29 18.39 12.36
CA MET A 1 -3.66 18.47 11.84
C MET A 1 -4.13 17.05 11.64
N ASP A 2 -4.92 16.58 12.60
CA ASP A 2 -5.47 15.23 12.65
C ASP A 2 -6.49 15.04 11.54
N MET A 3 -6.28 14.00 10.71
CA MET A 3 -7.25 13.55 9.72
C MET A 3 -8.31 12.71 10.42
N ARG A 4 -9.42 13.32 10.81
CA ARG A 4 -10.67 12.59 11.05
C ARG A 4 -11.48 12.60 9.76
N CYS A 5 -11.31 11.56 8.95
CA CYS A 5 -12.30 11.21 7.92
C CYS A 5 -13.60 10.84 8.64
N ARG A 6 -14.62 11.66 8.44
CA ARG A 6 -15.97 11.42 8.93
C ARG A 6 -16.62 10.40 7.98
N GLU A 7 -16.63 9.13 8.37
CA GLU A 7 -17.43 8.10 7.70
C GLU A 7 -18.91 8.47 7.82
N GLN A 8 -19.58 8.77 6.71
CA GLN A 8 -21.03 8.68 6.63
C GLN A 8 -21.42 7.24 6.22
N PRO A 9 -22.43 6.63 6.85
CA PRO A 9 -22.84 5.28 6.55
C PRO A 9 -23.80 5.31 5.36
N GLU A 10 -23.28 5.12 4.15
CA GLU A 10 -24.15 4.86 3.00
C GLU A 10 -24.62 3.41 2.97
N LYS A 11 -25.93 3.31 2.74
CA LYS A 11 -26.78 2.12 2.83
C LYS A 11 -26.46 1.18 1.68
N TRP A 12 -26.18 -0.08 1.99
CA TRP A 12 -25.85 -1.12 1.02
C TRP A 12 -27.11 -1.59 0.28
N ASP A 13 -27.17 -1.34 -1.03
CA ASP A 13 -28.08 -2.06 -1.92
C ASP A 13 -27.44 -3.39 -2.33
N ASP A 14 -27.68 -4.41 -1.51
CA ASP A 14 -27.44 -5.82 -1.84
C ASP A 14 -28.49 -6.30 -2.85
N SER A 15 -28.31 -5.95 -4.12
CA SER A 15 -29.08 -6.55 -5.22
C SER A 15 -28.18 -7.43 -6.08
N GLY A 16 -28.27 -8.75 -5.86
CA GLY A 16 -27.92 -9.74 -6.89
C GLY A 16 -26.82 -10.75 -6.58
N ARG A 17 -27.03 -11.63 -5.59
CA ARG A 17 -26.98 -13.09 -5.81
C ARG A 17 -27.44 -13.87 -4.58
N ASP A 18 -28.68 -14.33 -4.66
CA ASP A 18 -29.18 -15.42 -3.82
C ASP A 18 -28.38 -16.70 -4.08
N THR A 19 -27.55 -17.07 -3.11
CA THR A 19 -27.16 -18.47 -2.90
C THR A 19 -27.61 -18.91 -1.50
N LYS A 20 -28.88 -18.68 -1.18
CA LYS A 20 -29.55 -19.44 -0.11
C LYS A 20 -30.03 -20.75 -0.73
N GLY A 21 -29.47 -21.85 -0.23
CA GLY A 21 -29.97 -23.19 -0.54
C GLY A 21 -28.93 -24.19 -0.99
N CYS A 22 -27.77 -24.30 -0.31
CA CYS A 22 -26.95 -25.51 -0.49
C CYS A 22 -25.84 -25.73 0.55
N SER A 23 -26.07 -25.38 1.83
CA SER A 23 -25.07 -25.54 2.89
C SER A 23 -25.48 -26.47 4.05
N SER A 24 -26.76 -26.85 4.19
CA SER A 24 -27.18 -27.78 5.25
C SER A 24 -27.21 -29.25 4.83
N GLU A 25 -27.39 -29.56 3.54
CA GLU A 25 -27.49 -30.96 3.11
C GLU A 25 -26.13 -31.64 2.93
N ARG A 26 -25.08 -30.93 2.51
CA ARG A 26 -23.78 -31.55 2.19
C ARG A 26 -22.93 -31.94 3.41
N HIS A 27 -23.12 -31.29 4.55
CA HIS A 27 -22.50 -31.71 5.81
C HIS A 27 -23.08 -33.04 6.30
N ILE A 28 -24.37 -33.29 6.06
CA ILE A 28 -25.05 -34.54 6.42
C ILE A 28 -24.52 -35.69 5.55
N TYR A 29 -24.33 -35.48 4.24
CA TYR A 29 -23.80 -36.53 3.35
C TYR A 29 -22.33 -36.88 3.60
N PHE A 30 -21.47 -35.91 3.95
CA PHE A 30 -20.06 -36.18 4.26
C PHE A 30 -19.90 -36.90 5.61
N TRP A 31 -20.68 -36.52 6.63
CA TRP A 31 -20.71 -37.25 7.91
C TRP A 31 -21.36 -38.62 7.80
N ASN A 32 -22.37 -38.80 6.93
CA ASN A 32 -22.99 -40.10 6.66
C ASN A 32 -22.10 -41.04 5.84
N LEU A 33 -21.23 -40.52 4.97
CA LEU A 33 -20.26 -41.33 4.23
C LEU A 33 -19.12 -41.79 5.14
N ILE A 34 -18.63 -40.90 6.03
CA ILE A 34 -17.65 -41.27 7.06
C ILE A 34 -18.28 -42.22 8.09
N LYS A 35 -19.53 -42.01 8.52
CA LYS A 35 -20.28 -42.98 9.34
C LYS A 35 -20.50 -44.30 8.63
N LYS A 36 -20.83 -44.33 7.33
CA LYS A 36 -20.96 -45.60 6.58
C LYS A 36 -19.65 -46.36 6.48
N LEU A 37 -18.53 -45.67 6.32
CA LEU A 37 -17.20 -46.29 6.28
C LEU A 37 -16.74 -46.76 7.68
N ILE A 38 -17.19 -46.11 8.76
CA ILE A 38 -16.90 -46.51 10.15
C ILE A 38 -17.90 -47.56 10.69
N HIS A 39 -19.16 -47.59 10.24
CA HIS A 39 -20.16 -48.60 10.61
C HIS A 39 -20.09 -49.88 9.76
N SER A 40 -19.45 -49.87 8.59
CA SER A 40 -19.27 -51.07 7.78
C SER A 40 -18.34 -52.12 8.43
N SER A 41 -17.61 -51.76 9.49
CA SER A 41 -16.81 -52.69 10.30
C SER A 41 -17.47 -53.07 11.64
N GLY A 42 -18.72 -52.65 11.88
CA GLY A 42 -19.32 -52.65 13.22
C GLY A 42 -20.57 -53.50 13.45
N ASN A 43 -21.08 -54.28 12.49
CA ASN A 43 -22.29 -55.10 12.68
C ASN A 43 -22.07 -56.56 12.29
N PHE A 44 -21.49 -57.35 13.19
CA PHE A 44 -21.65 -58.81 13.15
C PHE A 44 -21.60 -59.40 14.57
N TYR A 45 -22.61 -59.12 15.38
CA TYR A 45 -22.94 -59.96 16.54
C TYR A 45 -24.40 -59.74 16.98
N LYS A 46 -25.04 -60.87 17.32
CA LYS A 46 -26.45 -61.12 17.67
C LYS A 46 -27.35 -61.36 16.44
N SER A 47 -28.05 -62.48 16.31
CA SER A 47 -28.39 -63.55 17.25
C SER A 47 -28.97 -64.72 16.45
N GLY A 48 -28.48 -65.93 16.68
CA GLY A 48 -29.02 -67.15 16.09
C GLY A 48 -28.55 -68.34 16.91
N SER A 49 -29.44 -68.88 17.73
CA SER A 49 -29.34 -70.18 18.35
C SER A 49 -29.26 -71.25 17.26
N GLY A 50 -28.10 -71.86 17.11
CA GLY A 50 -27.86 -72.94 16.16
C GLY A 50 -26.39 -73.29 16.18
N GLU A 51 -26.08 -74.50 16.64
CA GLU A 51 -24.74 -75.04 16.73
C GLU A 51 -23.99 -74.90 15.39
N GLN A 52 -22.88 -74.15 15.40
CA GLN A 52 -21.93 -74.02 14.30
C GLN A 52 -20.51 -73.88 14.86
N PRO A 53 -19.50 -74.45 14.19
CA PRO A 53 -18.21 -74.78 14.77
C PRO A 53 -17.34 -73.54 15.03
N PHE A 54 -16.52 -73.63 16.07
CA PHE A 54 -15.53 -72.63 16.45
C PHE A 54 -14.44 -72.47 15.38
N VAL A 55 -14.70 -71.68 14.35
CA VAL A 55 -13.67 -71.23 13.42
C VAL A 55 -12.88 -70.11 14.10
N LYS A 56 -11.74 -70.47 14.71
CA LYS A 56 -10.74 -69.50 15.18
C LYS A 56 -10.36 -68.57 14.03
N ARG A 57 -10.89 -67.35 13.97
CA ARG A 57 -10.32 -66.28 13.14
C ARG A 57 -8.93 -65.97 13.67
N LYS A 58 -7.90 -66.45 12.99
CA LYS A 58 -6.52 -65.98 13.17
C LYS A 58 -6.49 -64.49 12.81
N TRP A 59 -6.48 -63.62 13.81
CA TRP A 59 -6.03 -62.25 13.63
C TRP A 59 -4.53 -62.29 13.32
N ASN A 60 -4.16 -61.92 12.10
CA ASN A 60 -2.76 -61.87 11.69
C ASN A 60 -2.02 -60.81 12.52
N ARG A 61 -1.03 -61.25 13.30
CA ARG A 61 -0.16 -60.44 14.18
C ARG A 61 0.85 -59.56 13.39
N ALA A 62 0.41 -58.94 12.31
CA ALA A 62 1.22 -58.04 11.49
C ALA A 62 0.57 -56.66 11.27
N SER A 63 -0.51 -56.32 11.99
CA SER A 63 -1.23 -55.04 11.79
C SER A 63 -0.40 -53.81 12.17
N LEU A 64 0.47 -53.90 13.18
CA LEU A 64 1.25 -52.77 13.69
C LEU A 64 2.21 -52.17 12.64
N THR A 65 2.83 -53.02 11.82
CA THR A 65 3.75 -52.57 10.76
C THR A 65 3.01 -52.01 9.55
N VAL A 66 1.83 -52.56 9.22
CA VAL A 66 0.98 -52.07 8.12
C VAL A 66 0.42 -50.69 8.47
N GLU A 67 -0.09 -50.51 9.70
CA GLU A 67 -0.55 -49.20 10.19
C GLU A 67 0.57 -48.16 10.19
N ALA A 68 1.77 -48.52 10.67
CA ALA A 68 2.94 -47.65 10.63
C ALA A 68 3.39 -47.30 9.20
N SER A 69 3.32 -48.25 8.27
CA SER A 69 3.71 -48.06 6.86
C SER A 69 2.78 -47.11 6.09
N LEU A 70 1.53 -46.97 6.54
CA LEU A 70 0.53 -46.05 5.97
C LEU A 70 0.51 -44.69 6.68
N ALA A 71 0.84 -44.64 7.97
CA ALA A 71 0.89 -43.40 8.74
C ALA A 71 1.93 -42.41 8.20
N LEU A 72 3.13 -42.90 7.83
CA LEU A 72 4.21 -42.04 7.34
C LEU A 72 3.88 -41.35 5.99
N PRO A 73 3.40 -42.05 4.94
CA PRO A 73 2.98 -41.41 3.69
C PRO A 73 1.84 -40.40 3.89
N VAL A 74 0.86 -40.71 4.73
CA VAL A 74 -0.26 -39.79 5.02
C VAL A 74 0.25 -38.53 5.71
N PHE A 75 1.16 -38.68 6.68
CA PHE A 75 1.80 -37.54 7.34
C PHE A 75 2.58 -36.67 6.35
N LEU A 76 3.39 -37.27 5.47
CA LEU A 76 4.13 -36.53 4.45
C LEU A 76 3.20 -35.81 3.47
N ILE A 77 2.11 -36.45 3.02
CA ILE A 77 1.10 -35.80 2.18
C ILE A 77 0.47 -34.61 2.93
N ALA A 78 0.16 -34.76 4.21
CA ALA A 78 -0.39 -33.66 5.01
C ALA A 78 0.57 -32.47 5.09
N VAL A 79 1.87 -32.71 5.32
CA VAL A 79 2.90 -31.66 5.31
C VAL A 79 3.01 -30.99 3.95
N LEU A 80 3.02 -31.76 2.85
CA LEU A 80 3.05 -31.22 1.49
C LEU A 80 1.82 -30.37 1.18
N VAL A 81 0.62 -30.77 1.63
CA VAL A 81 -0.60 -29.97 1.49
C VAL A 81 -0.49 -28.66 2.26
N LEU A 82 0.03 -28.69 3.49
CA LEU A 82 0.25 -27.47 4.28
C LEU A 82 1.22 -26.51 3.57
N LEU A 83 2.35 -27.02 3.06
CA LEU A 83 3.29 -26.21 2.29
C LEU A 83 2.63 -25.60 1.05
N LYS A 84 1.78 -26.35 0.33
CA LYS A 84 1.04 -25.83 -0.82
C LYS A 84 0.02 -24.76 -0.47
N ILE A 85 -0.59 -24.84 0.71
CA ILE A 85 -1.48 -23.79 1.21
C ILE A 85 -0.67 -22.52 1.50
N VAL A 86 0.51 -22.63 2.12
CA VAL A 86 1.39 -21.49 2.37
C VAL A 86 1.84 -20.82 1.07
N ASP A 87 2.27 -21.61 0.07
CA ASP A 87 2.63 -21.11 -1.27
C ASP A 87 1.45 -20.35 -1.92
N LEU A 88 0.24 -20.89 -1.81
CA LEU A 88 -0.99 -20.28 -2.33
C LEU A 88 -1.25 -18.91 -1.68
N TYR A 89 -1.10 -18.81 -0.35
CA TYR A 89 -1.24 -17.55 0.37
C TYR A 89 -0.16 -16.54 0.02
N ARG A 90 1.09 -16.99 -0.17
CA ARG A 90 2.19 -16.12 -0.64
C ARG A 90 1.83 -15.50 -1.99
N LEU A 91 1.38 -16.32 -2.95
CA LEU A 91 0.98 -15.84 -4.28
C LEU A 91 -0.22 -14.89 -4.23
N HIS A 92 -1.21 -15.19 -3.39
CA HIS A 92 -2.36 -14.31 -3.17
C HIS A 92 -1.94 -12.95 -2.55
N GLY A 93 -1.02 -12.97 -1.58
CA GLY A 93 -0.46 -11.77 -0.98
C GLY A 93 0.28 -10.91 -1.99
N MET A 94 1.15 -11.52 -2.81
CA MET A 94 1.86 -10.82 -3.88
C MET A 94 0.92 -10.19 -4.90
N LEU A 95 -0.13 -10.92 -5.33
CA LEU A 95 -1.13 -10.39 -6.23
C LEU A 95 -1.83 -9.16 -5.64
N THR A 96 -2.27 -9.27 -4.38
CA THR A 96 -2.99 -8.20 -3.69
C THR A 96 -2.13 -6.95 -3.53
N VAL A 97 -0.84 -7.11 -3.17
CA VAL A 97 0.11 -5.99 -3.09
C VAL A 97 0.31 -5.35 -4.46
N SER A 98 0.54 -6.14 -5.51
CA SER A 98 0.76 -5.61 -6.86
C SER A 98 -0.45 -4.83 -7.40
N LEU A 99 -1.67 -5.28 -7.11
CA LEU A 99 -2.90 -4.57 -7.47
C LEU A 99 -3.03 -3.27 -6.69
N GLN A 100 -2.73 -3.29 -5.40
CA GLN A 100 -2.83 -2.09 -4.56
C GLN A 100 -1.79 -1.03 -4.95
N GLU A 101 -0.56 -1.44 -5.26
CA GLU A 101 0.48 -0.54 -5.78
C GLU A 101 0.08 0.05 -7.13
N SER A 102 -0.44 -0.79 -8.04
CA SER A 102 -0.92 -0.33 -9.35
C SER A 102 -2.09 0.63 -9.21
N ALA A 103 -3.06 0.33 -8.35
CA ALA A 103 -4.20 1.20 -8.09
C ALA A 103 -3.77 2.54 -7.50
N ARG A 104 -2.80 2.55 -6.57
CA ARG A 104 -2.23 3.80 -6.02
C ARG A 104 -1.48 4.61 -7.07
N TYR A 105 -0.67 3.98 -7.89
CA TYR A 105 0.04 4.68 -8.95
C TYR A 105 -0.93 5.31 -9.96
N LEU A 106 -1.91 4.52 -10.43
CA LEU A 106 -2.96 5.01 -11.33
C LEU A 106 -3.82 6.10 -10.67
N SER A 107 -4.05 6.04 -9.36
CA SER A 107 -4.77 7.10 -8.64
C SER A 107 -4.05 8.44 -8.65
N VAL A 108 -2.71 8.43 -8.67
CA VAL A 108 -1.90 9.64 -8.80
C VAL A 108 -1.83 10.10 -10.26
N CYS A 109 -1.74 9.17 -11.22
CA CYS A 109 -1.72 9.52 -12.64
C CYS A 109 -3.02 10.15 -13.15
N ALA A 110 -4.15 9.89 -12.48
CA ALA A 110 -5.40 10.62 -12.76
C ALA A 110 -5.30 12.12 -12.44
N TYR A 111 -4.31 12.51 -11.63
CA TYR A 111 -3.93 13.89 -11.38
C TYR A 111 -2.68 14.23 -12.19
N ALA A 112 -2.87 14.54 -13.47
CA ALA A 112 -1.80 15.11 -14.29
C ALA A 112 -1.94 16.64 -14.31
N VAL A 113 -0.83 17.34 -14.06
CA VAL A 113 -0.73 18.78 -14.31
C VAL A 113 0.04 18.93 -15.61
N ASP A 114 -0.58 19.50 -16.63
CA ASP A 114 0.07 19.72 -17.92
C ASP A 114 1.25 20.69 -17.78
N GLU A 115 2.19 20.69 -18.73
CA GLU A 115 3.36 21.60 -18.77
C GLU A 115 2.96 23.09 -18.76
N THR A 116 1.70 23.40 -19.04
CA THR A 116 1.12 24.75 -18.99
C THR A 116 0.63 25.16 -17.58
N GLY A 117 0.80 24.30 -16.58
CA GLY A 117 0.34 24.53 -15.20
C GLY A 117 -1.18 24.41 -15.04
N LYS A 118 -1.89 23.92 -16.05
CA LYS A 118 -3.32 23.61 -15.96
C LYS A 118 -3.52 22.24 -15.34
N GLU A 119 -4.36 22.18 -14.32
CA GLU A 119 -4.80 20.95 -13.68
C GLU A 119 -5.80 20.26 -14.61
N THR A 120 -5.37 19.21 -15.31
CA THR A 120 -6.22 18.44 -16.22
C THR A 120 -6.61 17.14 -15.54
N TYR A 121 -7.89 17.03 -15.20
CA TYR A 121 -8.46 15.81 -14.65
C TYR A 121 -8.83 14.85 -15.78
N GLU A 122 -7.89 13.98 -16.15
CA GLU A 122 -8.15 12.91 -17.09
C GLU A 122 -8.45 11.63 -16.33
N ILE A 123 -9.74 11.26 -16.26
CA ILE A 123 -10.15 9.95 -15.74
C ILE A 123 -9.48 8.90 -16.64
N PRO A 124 -8.54 8.08 -16.13
CA PRO A 124 -7.85 7.13 -16.97
C PRO A 124 -8.85 6.12 -17.54
N GLU A 125 -8.77 5.88 -18.85
CA GLU A 125 -9.61 4.87 -19.49
C GLU A 125 -9.44 3.52 -18.78
N THR A 126 -10.56 2.81 -18.56
CA THR A 126 -10.55 1.54 -17.83
C THR A 126 -9.63 0.51 -18.51
N ALA A 127 -9.53 0.54 -19.84
CA ALA A 127 -8.63 -0.33 -20.60
C ALA A 127 -7.15 -0.05 -20.30
N ALA A 128 -6.75 1.22 -20.19
CA ALA A 128 -5.39 1.61 -19.83
C ALA A 128 -5.03 1.17 -18.41
N CYS A 129 -5.96 1.33 -17.46
CA CYS A 129 -5.79 0.84 -16.09
C CYS A 129 -5.57 -0.68 -16.03
N ILE A 130 -6.35 -1.44 -16.81
CA ILE A 130 -6.23 -2.89 -16.89
C ILE A 130 -4.89 -3.29 -17.51
N ALA A 131 -4.50 -2.67 -18.64
CA ALA A 131 -3.24 -2.96 -19.31
C ALA A 131 -2.02 -2.68 -18.41
N TYR A 132 -2.05 -1.57 -17.66
CA TYR A 132 -1.02 -1.25 -16.68
C TYR A 132 -0.95 -2.29 -15.56
N ALA A 133 -2.10 -2.63 -14.97
CA ALA A 133 -2.18 -3.64 -13.92
C ALA A 133 -1.68 -5.01 -14.42
N GLU A 134 -2.05 -5.42 -15.63
CA GLU A 134 -1.57 -6.65 -16.28
C GLU A 134 -0.05 -6.68 -16.43
N ALA A 135 0.53 -5.57 -16.90
CA ALA A 135 1.96 -5.46 -17.09
C ALA A 135 2.74 -5.50 -15.77
N LYS A 136 2.13 -5.06 -14.65
CA LYS A 136 2.78 -4.98 -13.34
C LYS A 136 2.66 -6.25 -12.51
N ILE A 137 1.88 -7.25 -12.94
CA ILE A 137 1.78 -8.54 -12.24
C ILE A 137 3.16 -9.24 -12.20
N PRO A 138 3.64 -9.65 -11.01
CA PRO A 138 4.88 -10.40 -10.86
C PRO A 138 4.96 -11.64 -11.75
N LYS A 139 6.12 -11.87 -12.38
CA LYS A 139 6.37 -13.05 -13.24
C LYS A 139 6.13 -14.37 -12.48
N GLU A 140 6.49 -14.42 -11.20
CA GLU A 140 6.26 -15.56 -10.29
C GLU A 140 4.78 -16.00 -10.28
N ILE A 141 3.83 -15.06 -10.37
CA ILE A 141 2.39 -15.38 -10.40
C ILE A 141 1.99 -15.97 -11.75
N ARG A 142 2.55 -15.43 -12.85
CA ARG A 142 2.29 -15.87 -14.23
C ARG A 142 2.87 -17.26 -14.53
N GLU A 143 3.98 -17.63 -13.89
CA GLU A 143 4.57 -18.96 -14.01
C GLU A 143 3.75 -20.01 -13.27
N ASN A 144 3.17 -19.63 -12.13
CA ASN A 144 2.42 -20.51 -11.25
C ASN A 144 0.91 -20.57 -11.56
N GLY A 145 0.39 -19.78 -12.50
CA GLY A 145 -1.03 -19.77 -12.84
C GLY A 145 -1.43 -18.68 -13.83
N MET A 146 -2.73 -18.60 -14.10
CA MET A 146 -3.31 -17.58 -14.98
C MET A 146 -4.01 -16.51 -14.13
N VAL A 147 -3.82 -15.24 -14.48
CA VAL A 147 -4.53 -14.11 -13.85
C VAL A 147 -5.48 -13.50 -14.86
N THR A 148 -6.68 -13.14 -14.41
CA THR A 148 -7.70 -12.48 -15.24
C THR A 148 -8.21 -11.24 -14.50
N LEU A 149 -8.17 -10.06 -15.11
CA LEU A 149 -8.54 -8.77 -14.48
C LEU A 149 -10.01 -8.37 -14.69
N VAL A 150 -10.89 -9.37 -14.79
CA VAL A 150 -12.30 -9.19 -15.10
C VAL A 150 -13.02 -8.46 -13.96
N GLY A 151 -13.79 -7.43 -14.31
CA GLY A 151 -14.57 -6.64 -13.36
C GLY A 151 -13.85 -5.41 -12.81
N SER A 152 -12.63 -5.14 -13.29
CA SER A 152 -11.94 -3.87 -13.03
C SER A 152 -12.68 -2.72 -13.70
N ARG A 153 -12.88 -1.60 -12.99
CA ARG A 153 -13.64 -0.44 -13.46
C ARG A 153 -13.24 0.83 -12.75
N VAL A 154 -13.45 1.96 -13.42
CA VAL A 154 -13.41 3.30 -12.82
C VAL A 154 -14.84 3.81 -12.74
N LYS A 155 -15.31 4.22 -11.55
CA LYS A 155 -16.66 4.76 -11.35
C LYS A 155 -16.67 5.78 -10.20
N ASN A 156 -17.30 6.94 -10.40
CA ASN A 156 -17.53 7.97 -9.38
C ASN A 156 -16.24 8.39 -8.64
N GLY A 157 -15.13 8.61 -9.35
CA GLY A 157 -13.85 8.95 -8.70
C GLY A 157 -13.16 7.77 -8.02
N TRP A 158 -13.69 6.55 -8.07
CA TRP A 158 -13.05 5.34 -7.53
C TRP A 158 -12.49 4.46 -8.63
N LEU A 159 -11.25 4.02 -8.44
CA LEU A 159 -10.63 2.95 -9.21
C LEU A 159 -10.78 1.64 -8.43
N GLU A 160 -11.40 0.65 -9.06
CA GLU A 160 -11.56 -0.70 -8.52
C GLU A 160 -10.90 -1.70 -9.47
N LEU A 161 -9.76 -2.27 -9.07
CA LEU A 161 -9.06 -3.33 -9.79
C LEU A 161 -9.44 -4.68 -9.19
N LYS A 162 -10.00 -5.58 -10.01
CA LYS A 162 -10.39 -6.94 -9.61
C LYS A 162 -9.62 -7.95 -10.43
N ALA A 163 -8.94 -8.86 -9.76
CA ALA A 163 -8.24 -9.96 -10.39
C ALA A 163 -8.71 -11.31 -9.83
N ILE A 164 -8.84 -12.29 -10.71
CA ILE A 164 -9.06 -13.69 -10.36
C ILE A 164 -7.81 -14.46 -10.79
N TYR A 165 -7.17 -15.09 -9.80
CA TYR A 165 -6.01 -15.96 -9.97
C TYR A 165 -6.42 -17.42 -10.03
N TRP A 166 -6.02 -18.09 -11.11
CA TRP A 166 -6.25 -19.50 -11.37
C TRP A 166 -4.92 -20.26 -11.21
N PRO A 167 -4.68 -20.90 -10.06
CA PRO A 167 -3.43 -21.61 -9.83
C PRO A 167 -3.28 -22.78 -10.82
N LYS A 168 -2.04 -22.98 -11.29
CA LYS A 168 -1.68 -24.14 -12.11
C LYS A 168 -1.65 -25.36 -11.21
N MET A 169 -2.68 -26.20 -11.33
CA MET A 169 -2.74 -27.46 -10.59
C MET A 169 -1.69 -28.41 -11.19
N GLY A 170 -0.56 -28.60 -10.50
CA GLY A 170 0.41 -29.63 -10.83
C GLY A 170 -0.15 -31.06 -10.68
N ASN A 171 0.70 -32.06 -10.93
CA ASN A 171 0.35 -33.49 -10.98
C ASN A 171 -0.57 -33.91 -9.81
N ARG A 172 -1.86 -34.12 -10.12
CA ARG A 172 -2.90 -34.39 -9.12
C ARG A 172 -2.85 -35.86 -8.69
N LEU A 173 -2.34 -36.11 -7.48
CA LEU A 173 -2.66 -37.33 -6.72
C LEU A 173 -4.12 -37.33 -6.23
N VAL A 174 -4.71 -36.14 -6.03
CA VAL A 174 -6.11 -35.94 -5.62
C VAL A 174 -6.80 -34.98 -6.59
N PRO A 175 -7.96 -35.34 -7.18
CA PRO A 175 -8.71 -34.47 -8.07
C PRO A 175 -9.45 -33.37 -7.30
N VAL A 176 -8.74 -32.30 -6.93
CA VAL A 176 -9.34 -31.11 -6.30
C VAL A 176 -9.75 -30.11 -7.37
N ARG A 177 -11.04 -29.74 -7.44
CA ARG A 177 -11.56 -28.77 -8.42
C ARG A 177 -10.77 -27.45 -8.33
N ASN A 178 -10.26 -26.97 -9.46
CA ASN A 178 -9.57 -25.68 -9.51
C ASN A 178 -10.57 -24.56 -9.17
N ARG A 179 -10.28 -23.78 -8.14
CA ARG A 179 -11.06 -22.61 -7.74
C ARG A 179 -10.19 -21.37 -7.91
N GLY A 180 -10.72 -20.38 -8.62
CA GLY A 180 -10.09 -19.08 -8.73
C GLY A 180 -10.11 -18.36 -7.38
N ILE A 181 -9.02 -17.67 -7.07
CA ILE A 181 -8.87 -16.84 -5.88
C ILE A 181 -9.03 -15.39 -6.33
N ALA A 182 -10.03 -14.70 -5.77
CA ALA A 182 -10.27 -13.30 -6.07
C ALA A 182 -9.38 -12.39 -5.20
N ALA A 183 -8.84 -11.34 -5.82
CA ALA A 183 -8.17 -10.22 -5.15
C ALA A 183 -8.76 -8.91 -5.69
N CYS A 184 -8.87 -7.91 -4.83
CA CYS A 184 -9.46 -6.62 -5.17
C CYS A 184 -8.65 -5.50 -4.52
N ALA A 185 -8.41 -4.43 -5.28
CA ALA A 185 -7.86 -3.17 -4.80
C ALA A 185 -8.86 -2.06 -5.16
N LYS A 186 -9.28 -1.29 -4.16
CA LYS A 186 -10.18 -0.14 -4.33
C LYS A 186 -9.48 1.10 -3.77
N VAL A 187 -9.29 2.10 -4.61
CA VAL A 187 -8.59 3.34 -4.26
C VAL A 187 -9.37 4.52 -4.83
N HIS A 188 -9.45 5.60 -4.06
CA HIS A 188 -10.01 6.87 -4.54
C HIS A 188 -8.99 7.52 -5.49
N LEU A 189 -9.43 7.94 -6.66
CA LEU A 189 -8.61 8.70 -7.59
C LEU A 189 -8.25 10.03 -6.94
N PHE A 190 -7.01 10.47 -7.06
CA PHE A 190 -6.65 11.78 -6.57
C PHE A 190 -7.30 12.80 -7.49
N CYS A 191 -8.38 13.40 -7.01
CA CYS A 191 -9.01 14.55 -7.63
C CYS A 191 -8.55 15.71 -6.76
N GLY A 192 -7.91 16.72 -7.35
CA GLY A 192 -7.79 18.00 -6.65
C GLY A 192 -9.19 18.50 -6.25
N LYS A 193 -9.28 19.52 -5.39
CA LYS A 193 -10.55 20.21 -5.23
C LYS A 193 -10.89 20.85 -6.57
N THR A 194 -11.91 20.37 -7.26
CA THR A 194 -12.47 21.10 -8.39
C THR A 194 -13.11 22.39 -7.86
N GLU A 195 -13.05 23.47 -8.64
CA GLU A 195 -13.70 24.74 -8.28
C GLU A 195 -15.20 24.53 -8.01
N GLU A 196 -15.82 23.52 -8.63
CA GLU A 196 -17.23 23.13 -8.43
C GLU A 196 -17.54 22.49 -7.05
N GLU A 197 -16.55 21.89 -6.37
CA GLU A 197 -16.70 21.39 -4.99
C GLU A 197 -16.40 22.47 -3.94
N ALA A 198 -16.03 23.68 -4.36
CA ALA A 198 -15.87 24.83 -3.46
C ALA A 198 -17.22 25.51 -3.11
N ASP A 199 -18.30 25.21 -3.84
CA ASP A 199 -19.60 25.85 -3.64
C ASP A 199 -20.41 25.27 -2.46
N GLU A 200 -20.02 24.13 -1.87
CA GLU A 200 -20.71 23.57 -0.70
C GLU A 200 -20.07 23.96 0.66
N GLU A 201 -18.91 24.60 0.64
CA GLU A 201 -18.40 25.36 1.79
C GLU A 201 -18.06 26.78 1.30
N GLU A 202 -19.02 27.71 1.39
CA GLU A 202 -18.80 29.17 1.42
C GLU A 202 -17.91 29.53 2.64
N GLY A 203 -16.69 29.02 2.68
CA GLY A 203 -15.59 29.58 3.43
C GLY A 203 -14.85 30.49 2.47
N GLU A 204 -15.04 31.80 2.62
CA GLU A 204 -14.29 32.85 1.93
C GLU A 204 -12.85 32.39 1.68
N ALA A 205 -12.38 32.42 0.42
CA ALA A 205 -11.06 31.93 0.03
C ALA A 205 -9.96 32.56 0.90
N LYS A 206 -9.57 31.85 1.96
CA LYS A 206 -8.66 32.39 2.97
C LYS A 206 -7.28 32.53 2.35
N GLN A 207 -6.74 33.73 2.39
CA GLN A 207 -5.41 34.01 1.88
C GLN A 207 -4.38 33.11 2.59
N MET A 208 -3.72 32.25 1.80
CA MET A 208 -2.68 31.36 2.30
C MET A 208 -1.32 32.06 2.26
N VAL A 209 -0.56 31.95 3.35
CA VAL A 209 0.75 32.57 3.51
C VAL A 209 1.78 31.56 4.02
N TRP A 210 3.05 31.81 3.68
CA TRP A 210 4.17 30.97 4.11
C TRP A 210 4.76 31.52 5.40
N VAL A 211 4.83 30.66 6.42
CA VAL A 211 5.42 30.99 7.73
C VAL A 211 6.51 29.97 8.05
N THR A 212 7.61 30.44 8.64
CA THR A 212 8.66 29.54 9.14
C THR A 212 8.41 29.20 10.61
N GLU A 213 8.77 27.99 11.06
CA GLU A 213 8.45 27.52 12.44
C GLU A 213 8.83 28.52 13.54
N ASN A 214 9.93 29.24 13.37
CA ASN A 214 10.43 30.24 14.32
C ASN A 214 10.50 31.65 13.69
N GLY A 215 9.70 31.90 12.65
CA GLY A 215 9.71 33.16 11.91
C GLY A 215 8.91 34.25 12.61
N SER A 216 9.42 35.48 12.57
CA SER A 216 8.72 36.68 13.05
C SER A 216 7.94 37.43 11.96
N VAL A 217 7.88 36.88 10.74
CA VAL A 217 7.19 37.48 9.60
C VAL A 217 6.50 36.39 8.77
N TYR A 218 5.41 36.74 8.11
CA TYR A 218 4.81 35.92 7.06
C TYR A 218 5.29 36.35 5.68
N HIS A 219 5.25 35.41 4.74
CA HIS A 219 5.63 35.61 3.34
C HIS A 219 4.44 35.31 2.43
N THR A 220 4.31 36.08 1.35
CA THR A 220 3.30 35.88 0.29
C THR A 220 3.90 35.28 -0.97
N ASP A 221 5.21 35.05 -1.00
CA ASP A 221 5.91 34.40 -2.11
C ASP A 221 6.74 33.23 -1.59
N SER A 222 6.50 32.02 -2.13
CA SER A 222 7.35 30.84 -1.86
C SER A 222 8.81 31.05 -2.28
N SER A 223 9.05 31.91 -3.28
CA SER A 223 10.37 32.22 -3.83
C SER A 223 11.12 33.32 -3.07
N CYS A 224 10.59 33.82 -1.95
CA CYS A 224 11.26 34.88 -1.20
C CYS A 224 12.61 34.41 -0.65
N SER A 225 13.67 35.20 -0.84
CA SER A 225 15.04 34.87 -0.41
C SER A 225 15.19 34.58 1.08
N HIS A 226 14.24 35.06 1.90
CA HIS A 226 14.20 34.83 3.34
C HIS A 226 13.67 33.45 3.72
N ILE A 227 12.94 32.75 2.84
CA ILE A 227 12.48 31.37 3.09
C ILE A 227 13.17 30.37 2.16
N ASN A 228 13.36 30.74 0.89
CA ASN A 228 14.05 29.95 -0.12
C ASN A 228 15.47 30.49 -0.33
N LEU A 229 16.42 29.90 0.39
CA LEU A 229 17.83 30.27 0.31
C LEU A 229 18.46 29.70 -0.95
N SER A 230 19.16 30.54 -1.71
CA SER A 230 20.07 30.07 -2.76
C SER A 230 21.36 29.57 -2.10
N ILE A 231 21.45 28.26 -1.91
CA ILE A 231 22.61 27.58 -1.32
C ILE A 231 23.65 27.32 -2.41
N GLN A 232 24.90 27.69 -2.13
CA GLN A 232 26.05 27.45 -2.99
C GLN A 232 27.03 26.51 -2.30
N VAL A 233 27.80 25.79 -3.11
CA VAL A 233 28.84 24.85 -2.65
C VAL A 233 30.21 25.39 -3.07
N SER A 234 31.20 25.27 -2.20
CA SER A 234 32.60 25.61 -2.48
C SER A 234 33.52 24.74 -1.65
N SER A 235 34.77 24.61 -2.08
CA SER A 235 35.82 24.09 -1.20
C SER A 235 36.18 25.13 -0.11
N PRO A 236 36.66 24.69 1.08
CA PRO A 236 37.06 25.59 2.16
C PRO A 236 38.16 26.59 1.75
N GLY A 237 39.14 26.12 0.96
CA GLY A 237 40.23 26.97 0.47
C GLY A 237 39.73 28.10 -0.44
N ALA A 238 38.80 27.81 -1.34
CA ALA A 238 38.19 28.84 -2.19
C ALA A 238 37.27 29.78 -1.41
N LEU A 239 36.60 29.29 -0.35
CA LEU A 239 35.72 30.09 0.49
C LEU A 239 36.49 31.18 1.26
N ALA A 240 37.74 30.93 1.64
CA ALA A 240 38.59 31.91 2.34
C ALA A 240 38.75 33.24 1.59
N TRP A 241 38.70 33.19 0.25
CA TRP A 241 38.82 34.35 -0.63
C TRP A 241 37.47 34.95 -1.04
N LYS A 242 36.36 34.22 -0.84
CA LYS A 242 35.02 34.73 -1.11
C LYS A 242 34.53 35.65 0.01
N ARG A 243 33.65 36.57 -0.37
CA ARG A 243 32.92 37.44 0.55
C ARG A 243 31.42 37.30 0.30
N ASN A 244 30.62 37.59 1.32
CA ASN A 244 29.18 37.72 1.15
C ASN A 244 28.84 39.02 0.41
N GLN A 245 27.56 39.22 0.12
CA GLN A 245 27.11 40.40 -0.61
C GLN A 245 27.36 41.73 0.14
N ASP A 246 27.53 41.66 1.46
CA ASP A 246 27.85 42.80 2.34
C ASP A 246 29.38 42.97 2.54
N GLY A 247 30.22 42.17 1.87
CA GLY A 247 31.68 42.26 1.94
C GLY A 247 32.34 41.53 3.12
N GLU A 248 31.57 40.83 3.96
CA GLU A 248 32.07 40.07 5.10
C GLU A 248 32.68 38.72 4.69
N LYS A 249 33.58 38.21 5.54
CA LYS A 249 34.12 36.84 5.43
C LYS A 249 33.13 35.83 6.01
N TYR A 250 33.05 34.65 5.39
CA TYR A 250 32.28 33.54 5.92
C TYR A 250 33.00 32.90 7.12
N LYS A 251 32.32 32.84 8.26
CA LYS A 251 32.77 32.19 9.49
C LYS A 251 32.18 30.79 9.63
N GLU A 252 32.75 29.99 10.49
CA GLU A 252 32.23 28.67 10.83
C GLU A 252 30.84 28.75 11.49
N CYS A 253 29.97 27.79 11.13
CA CYS A 253 28.69 27.62 11.80
C CYS A 253 28.88 26.85 13.11
N GLU A 254 28.47 27.46 14.23
CA GLU A 254 28.56 26.88 15.58
C GLU A 254 27.84 25.53 15.74
N GLN A 255 26.80 25.26 14.94
CA GLN A 255 25.99 24.06 15.07
C GLN A 255 26.50 22.85 14.28
N CYS A 256 27.00 23.07 13.06
CA CYS A 256 27.38 21.97 12.16
C CYS A 256 28.89 21.88 11.89
N VAL A 257 29.62 22.96 12.13
CA VAL A 257 31.09 22.98 12.12
C VAL A 257 31.58 22.92 13.57
N GLY A 258 31.05 23.77 14.45
CA GLY A 258 31.42 23.82 15.87
C GLY A 258 32.92 24.00 16.04
N ASN A 259 33.53 23.18 16.90
CA ASN A 259 35.00 23.10 17.07
C ASN A 259 35.68 22.14 16.07
N GLY A 260 34.94 21.59 15.10
CA GLY A 260 35.45 20.65 14.11
C GLY A 260 36.07 21.34 12.89
N ALA A 261 36.75 20.55 12.05
CA ALA A 261 37.30 21.04 10.78
C ALA A 261 36.21 21.23 9.71
N ALA A 262 36.49 22.09 8.73
CA ALA A 262 35.66 22.21 7.53
C ALA A 262 35.67 20.89 6.73
N GLY A 263 34.52 20.48 6.21
CA GLY A 263 34.41 19.32 5.32
C GLY A 263 35.08 19.56 3.97
N ALA A 264 35.15 18.52 3.13
CA ALA A 264 35.70 18.62 1.77
C ALA A 264 34.94 19.67 0.91
N GLU A 265 33.62 19.76 1.15
CA GLU A 265 32.74 20.76 0.55
C GLU A 265 31.96 21.48 1.66
N VAL A 266 31.83 22.79 1.51
CA VAL A 266 31.10 23.66 2.44
C VAL A 266 29.98 24.40 1.73
N TYR A 267 28.86 24.52 2.43
CA TYR A 267 27.65 25.16 1.97
C TYR A 267 27.57 26.56 2.55
N TYR A 268 27.25 27.54 1.70
CA TYR A 268 27.08 28.93 2.12
C TYR A 268 25.95 29.57 1.31
N THR A 269 25.52 30.75 1.73
CA THR A 269 24.48 31.52 1.05
C THR A 269 24.99 32.93 0.75
N LYS A 270 24.50 33.57 -0.31
CA LYS A 270 25.01 34.89 -0.75
C LYS A 270 24.93 35.99 0.31
N TYR A 271 23.88 35.95 1.14
CA TYR A 271 23.62 36.94 2.19
C TYR A 271 24.01 36.45 3.59
N GLY A 272 24.31 35.16 3.75
CA GLY A 272 24.79 34.63 5.03
C GLY A 272 26.24 35.01 5.27
N ASN A 273 26.66 35.03 6.53
CA ASN A 273 28.06 35.22 6.91
C ASN A 273 28.67 33.96 7.54
N ARG A 274 27.99 32.82 7.45
CA ARG A 274 28.45 31.53 7.95
C ARG A 274 28.42 30.45 6.89
N TYR A 275 29.36 29.51 6.99
CA TYR A 275 29.40 28.31 6.18
C TYR A 275 29.05 27.07 6.99
N HIS A 276 28.54 26.05 6.30
CA HIS A 276 27.96 24.85 6.89
C HIS A 276 28.58 23.60 6.27
N ASN A 277 28.75 22.55 7.06
CA ASN A 277 29.20 21.24 6.57
C ASN A 277 28.05 20.35 6.06
N SER A 278 26.80 20.69 6.38
CA SER A 278 25.62 19.89 6.00
C SER A 278 24.44 20.75 5.57
N LEU A 279 23.77 20.32 4.50
CA LEU A 279 22.49 20.88 4.04
C LEU A 279 21.35 20.73 5.07
N SER A 280 21.47 19.75 5.99
CA SER A 280 20.48 19.53 7.05
C SER A 280 20.69 20.37 8.30
N CYS A 281 21.71 21.24 8.33
CA CYS A 281 21.98 22.12 9.47
C CYS A 281 20.77 23.01 9.79
N LYS A 282 20.38 23.09 11.07
CA LYS A 282 19.24 23.92 11.50
C LYS A 282 19.41 25.40 11.18
N GLY A 283 20.65 25.91 11.20
CA GLY A 283 20.96 27.29 10.78
C GLY A 283 20.85 27.54 9.27
N LEU A 284 20.81 26.49 8.44
CA LEU A 284 20.71 26.59 6.98
C LEU A 284 19.30 26.21 6.49
N LYS A 285 18.70 25.17 7.06
CA LYS A 285 17.36 24.69 6.71
C LYS A 285 16.29 25.50 7.42
N ARG A 286 15.40 26.14 6.64
CA ARG A 286 14.15 26.72 7.14
C ARG A 286 13.01 25.74 6.92
N LYS A 287 12.29 25.38 7.99
CA LYS A 287 11.05 24.61 7.88
C LYS A 287 9.91 25.58 7.63
N VAL A 288 9.38 25.58 6.42
CA VAL A 288 8.28 26.45 5.98
C VAL A 288 6.97 25.66 6.04
N LYS A 289 5.90 26.30 6.52
CA LYS A 289 4.53 25.79 6.52
C LYS A 289 3.66 26.78 5.75
N LEU A 290 2.67 26.25 5.02
CA LEU A 290 1.63 27.04 4.39
C LEU A 290 0.44 27.09 5.35
N VAL A 291 0.05 28.30 5.76
CA VAL A 291 -0.91 28.55 6.84
C VAL A 291 -1.85 29.68 6.39
N ALA A 292 -3.12 29.65 6.81
CA ALA A 292 -4.06 30.75 6.52
C ALA A 292 -3.62 32.02 7.27
N LEU A 293 -3.77 33.21 6.65
CA LEU A 293 -3.35 34.48 7.24
C LEU A 293 -3.94 34.73 8.63
N GLU A 294 -5.20 34.32 8.85
CA GLU A 294 -5.88 34.40 10.16
C GLU A 294 -5.16 33.63 11.28
N GLN A 295 -4.47 32.53 10.93
CA GLN A 295 -3.74 31.69 11.87
C GLN A 295 -2.32 32.19 12.15
N THR A 296 -1.93 33.34 11.60
CA THR A 296 -0.58 33.88 11.75
C THR A 296 -0.41 34.83 12.94
N ASP A 297 -1.36 34.86 13.88
CA ASP A 297 -1.30 35.63 15.13
C ASP A 297 -0.87 37.11 14.94
N GLY A 298 -1.23 37.72 13.81
CA GLY A 298 -0.89 39.11 13.50
C GLY A 298 0.60 39.37 13.18
N LEU A 299 1.36 38.36 12.76
CA LEU A 299 2.73 38.55 12.29
C LEU A 299 2.78 39.61 11.17
N PRO A 300 3.80 40.48 11.12
CA PRO A 300 3.94 41.44 10.03
C PRO A 300 4.38 40.76 8.72
N GLN A 301 4.02 41.36 7.59
CA GLN A 301 4.47 40.89 6.27
C GLN A 301 5.97 41.14 6.10
N CYS A 302 6.67 40.20 5.46
CA CYS A 302 8.05 40.40 5.06
C CYS A 302 8.19 41.63 4.13
N SER A 303 9.15 42.51 4.44
CA SER A 303 9.40 43.76 3.68
C SER A 303 9.70 43.54 2.20
N LYS A 304 10.38 42.44 1.83
CA LYS A 304 10.61 42.10 0.41
C LYS A 304 9.34 41.62 -0.30
N CYS A 305 8.50 40.87 0.40
CA CYS A 305 7.21 40.41 -0.12
C CYS A 305 6.23 41.58 -0.26
N ALA A 306 6.22 42.51 0.71
CA ALA A 306 5.40 43.72 0.65
C ALA A 306 5.76 44.60 -0.55
N LYS A 307 7.05 44.74 -0.88
CA LYS A 307 7.51 45.53 -2.05
C LYS A 307 7.20 44.90 -3.41
N LYS A 308 6.97 43.59 -3.45
CA LYS A 308 6.70 42.85 -4.69
C LYS A 308 5.20 42.73 -4.99
N ALA A 309 4.37 42.92 -3.97
CA ALA A 309 2.92 42.95 -4.07
C ALA A 309 2.36 44.35 -4.41
N ALA A 310 3.21 45.37 -4.49
CA ALA A 310 2.90 46.73 -4.96
C ALA A 310 3.39 46.91 -6.40
#